data_AF-A0A1Q6F3L9-F1
#
_entry.id   AF-A0A1Q6F3L9-F1
#
_cell.length_a   1.000
_cell.length_b   1.000
_cell.length_c   1.000
_cell.angle_alpha   90.00
_cell.angle_beta   90.00
_cell.angle_gamma   90.00
#
_symmetry.space_group_name_H-M   'P 1'
#
loop_
_entity.id
_entity.type
_entity.pdbx_description
1 polymer ?
#
loop_
_entity_poly.entity_id
_entity_poly.type
_entity_poly.pdbx_seq_one_letter_code
_entity_poly.pdbx_strand_id
1 'polypeptide(L)'
;MKNSEVISARLYPYDVDDNLVAVACMDAGLSADGEYSSANKVSVAKAAIDILKQLIVLASEGNGGYSIGYNVEELRRRIHALAKDNGLTDIADEFNLQPTVKFL
;
A
#
# COMPACT_ATOMS: atom_id res chain seq x y z
N MET A 1 5.50 18.20 -6.79
CA MET A 1 4.72 17.27 -5.93
C MET A 1 5.72 16.60 -5.00
N LYS A 2 5.41 16.51 -3.72
CA LYS A 2 6.23 15.89 -2.69
C LYS A 2 6.09 14.37 -2.70
N ASN A 3 7.06 13.64 -2.16
CA ASN A 3 6.96 12.18 -2.06
C ASN A 3 5.73 11.76 -1.24
N SER A 4 5.43 12.45 -0.13
CA SER A 4 4.23 12.19 0.69
C SER A 4 2.93 12.37 -0.10
N GLU A 5 2.80 13.45 -0.87
CA GLU A 5 1.63 13.71 -1.72
C GLU A 5 1.41 12.61 -2.77
N VAL A 6 2.50 12.08 -3.36
CA VAL A 6 2.41 10.97 -4.32
C VAL A 6 2.00 9.67 -3.62
N ILE A 7 2.50 9.41 -2.41
CA ILE A 7 2.09 8.25 -1.62
C ILE A 7 0.59 8.34 -1.31
N SER A 8 0.11 9.46 -0.76
CA SER A 8 -1.31 9.67 -0.47
C SER A 8 -2.19 9.52 -1.71
N ALA A 9 -1.75 10.03 -2.87
CA ALA A 9 -2.46 9.83 -4.14
C ALA A 9 -2.55 8.36 -4.56
N ARG A 10 -1.52 7.54 -4.27
CA ARG A 10 -1.55 6.09 -4.56
C ARG A 10 -2.45 5.32 -3.59
N LEU A 11 -2.62 5.83 -2.36
CA LEU A 11 -3.48 5.27 -1.33
C LEU A 11 -4.96 5.59 -1.55
N TYR A 12 -5.34 6.57 -2.37
CA TYR A 12 -6.75 6.86 -2.64
C TYR A 12 -7.53 5.61 -3.09
N PRO A 13 -8.73 5.33 -2.51
CA PRO A 13 -9.53 6.19 -1.62
C PRO A 13 -9.30 6.00 -0.11
N TYR A 14 -8.25 5.30 0.30
CA TYR A 14 -7.98 5.05 1.72
C TYR A 14 -7.44 6.31 2.39
N ASP A 15 -8.19 6.80 3.38
CA ASP A 15 -7.75 7.90 4.25
C ASP A 15 -6.73 7.37 5.27
N VAL A 16 -5.54 7.94 5.27
CA VAL A 16 -4.41 7.47 6.06
C VAL A 16 -3.75 8.67 6.74
N ASP A 17 -3.41 8.51 8.02
CA ASP A 17 -2.76 9.55 8.82
C ASP A 17 -1.42 10.00 8.21
N ASP A 18 -1.18 11.31 8.17
CA ASP A 18 0.03 11.90 7.61
C ASP A 18 1.32 11.42 8.31
N ASN A 19 1.25 11.10 9.62
CA ASN A 19 2.39 10.53 10.33
C ASN A 19 2.72 9.13 9.81
N LEU A 20 1.71 8.34 9.45
CA LEU A 20 1.96 7.01 8.87
C LEU A 20 2.62 7.13 7.50
N VAL A 21 2.20 8.11 6.69
CA VAL A 21 2.86 8.42 5.41
C VAL A 21 4.30 8.88 5.64
N ALA A 22 4.54 9.71 6.66
CA ALA A 22 5.89 10.17 7.00
C ALA A 22 6.81 9.02 7.46
N VAL A 23 6.32 8.11 8.30
CA VAL A 23 7.07 6.92 8.73
C VAL A 23 7.38 6.03 7.52
N ALA A 24 6.40 5.76 6.64
CA ALA A 24 6.64 4.97 5.44
C ALA A 24 7.65 5.63 4.48
N CYS A 25 7.69 6.97 4.41
CA CYS A 25 8.75 7.68 3.69
C CYS A 25 10.12 7.36 4.30
N MET A 26 10.26 7.45 5.62
CA MET A 26 11.53 7.19 6.31
C MET A 26 12.01 5.75 6.09
N ASP A 27 11.13 4.77 6.23
CA ASP A 27 11.45 3.35 6.03
C ASP A 27 11.86 3.06 4.58
N ALA A 28 11.30 3.80 3.62
CA ALA A 28 11.67 3.71 2.20
C ALA A 28 12.90 4.56 1.82
N GLY A 29 13.56 5.22 2.78
CA GLY A 29 14.71 6.10 2.55
C GLY A 29 14.37 7.39 1.80
N LEU A 30 13.13 7.87 1.92
CA LEU A 30 12.62 9.08 1.28
C LEU A 30 12.45 10.21 2.30
N SER A 31 12.72 11.44 1.86
CA SER A 31 12.22 12.62 2.55
C SER A 31 10.75 12.84 2.18
N ALA A 32 9.85 12.92 3.16
CA ALA A 32 8.43 13.15 2.94
C ALA A 32 8.18 14.48 2.19
N ASP A 33 8.85 15.55 2.60
CA ASP A 33 8.80 16.87 1.96
C ASP A 33 9.68 16.99 0.71
N GLY A 34 10.48 15.97 0.42
CA GLY A 34 11.34 15.93 -0.77
C GLY A 34 10.51 15.93 -2.06
N GLU A 35 11.03 16.61 -3.09
CA GLU A 35 10.40 16.61 -4.40
C GLU A 35 10.40 15.21 -5.01
N TYR A 36 9.25 14.81 -5.56
CA TYR A 36 9.12 13.55 -6.25
C TYR A 36 9.83 13.59 -7.59
N SER A 37 10.57 12.52 -7.88
CA SER A 37 11.22 12.29 -9.18
C SER A 37 11.02 10.85 -9.63
N SER A 38 11.32 10.57 -10.90
CA SER A 38 11.30 9.21 -11.44
C SER A 38 12.22 8.25 -10.70
N ALA A 39 13.32 8.74 -10.12
CA ALA A 39 14.24 7.94 -9.30
C ALA A 39 13.56 7.42 -8.02
N ASN A 40 12.61 8.17 -7.47
CA ASN A 40 11.90 7.81 -6.24
C ASN A 40 10.69 6.89 -6.51
N LYS A 41 10.35 6.61 -7.78
CA LYS A 41 9.12 5.90 -8.17
C LYS A 41 8.95 4.57 -7.44
N VAL A 42 10.02 3.78 -7.34
CA VAL A 42 9.99 2.45 -6.71
C VAL A 42 9.91 2.56 -5.19
N SER A 43 10.69 3.44 -4.56
CA SER A 43 10.63 3.66 -3.10
C SER A 43 9.26 4.17 -2.67
N VAL A 44 8.65 5.08 -3.43
CA VAL A 44 7.28 5.56 -3.20
C VAL A 44 6.26 4.43 -3.35
N ALA A 45 6.46 3.52 -4.31
CA ALA A 45 5.60 2.35 -4.45
C ALA A 45 5.69 1.42 -3.23
N LYS A 46 6.91 1.16 -2.73
CA LYS A 46 7.15 0.35 -1.53
C LYS A 46 6.48 0.96 -0.30
N ALA A 47 6.70 2.26 -0.05
CA ALA A 47 6.05 2.98 1.05
C ALA A 47 4.52 2.86 1.01
N ALA A 48 3.90 3.03 -0.16
CA ALA A 48 2.45 2.87 -0.31
C ALA A 48 2.00 1.41 -0.06
N ILE A 49 2.76 0.43 -0.55
CA ILE A 49 2.46 -0.99 -0.33
C ILE A 49 2.54 -1.35 1.16
N ASP A 50 3.54 -0.85 1.88
CA ASP A 50 3.72 -1.13 3.31
C ASP A 50 2.56 -0.61 4.14
N ILE A 51 2.05 0.58 3.80
CA ILE A 51 0.83 1.14 4.40
C ILE A 51 -0.39 0.25 4.10
N LEU A 52 -0.59 -0.16 2.84
CA LEU A 52 -1.72 -1.04 2.46
C LEU A 52 -1.66 -2.39 3.19
N LYS A 53 -0.46 -2.94 3.42
CA LYS A 53 -0.27 -4.16 4.23
C LYS A 53 -0.73 -3.95 5.67
N GLN A 54 -0.43 -2.80 6.28
CA GLN A 54 -0.92 -2.47 7.62
C GLN A 54 -2.45 -2.32 7.67
N LEU A 55 -3.06 -1.72 6.64
CA LEU A 55 -4.52 -1.62 6.55
C LEU A 55 -5.20 -3.00 6.50
N ILE A 56 -4.58 -4.00 5.85
CA ILE A 56 -5.07 -5.38 5.87
C ILE A 56 -5.07 -5.97 7.28
N VAL A 57 -3.99 -5.74 8.04
CA VAL A 57 -3.88 -6.21 9.43
C VAL A 57 -4.98 -5.57 10.28
N LEU A 58 -5.12 -4.25 10.21
CA LEU A 58 -6.15 -3.51 10.97
C LEU A 58 -7.59 -3.94 10.61
N ALA A 59 -7.87 -4.17 9.32
CA ALA A 59 -9.16 -4.69 8.88
C ALA A 59 -9.43 -6.12 9.38
N SER A 60 -8.38 -6.90 9.63
CA SER A 60 -8.47 -8.29 10.10
C SER A 60 -8.55 -8.39 11.63
N GLU A 61 -7.98 -7.44 12.37
CA GLU A 61 -7.90 -7.47 13.83
C GLU A 61 -9.19 -7.08 14.56
N GLY A 62 -10.21 -6.56 13.85
CA GLY A 62 -11.61 -6.54 14.30
C GLY A 62 -11.85 -6.21 15.78
N ASN A 63 -11.07 -5.29 16.36
CA ASN A 63 -11.09 -5.07 17.81
C ASN A 63 -12.11 -3.97 18.14
N GLY A 64 -13.31 -4.37 18.56
CA GLY A 64 -14.10 -3.60 19.53
C GLY A 64 -14.92 -2.41 19.00
N GLY A 65 -15.49 -2.47 17.80
CA GLY A 65 -16.63 -1.61 17.44
C GLY A 65 -16.36 -0.42 16.52
N TYR A 66 -15.13 -0.26 16.02
CA TYR A 66 -14.81 0.67 14.92
C TYR A 66 -14.08 -0.08 13.81
N SER A 67 -14.78 -1.01 13.16
CA SER A 67 -14.25 -1.65 11.96
C SER A 67 -14.21 -0.58 10.86
N ILE A 68 -13.00 -0.09 10.53
CA ILE A 68 -12.84 0.60 9.26
C ILE A 68 -13.04 -0.48 8.19
N GLY A 69 -14.20 -0.45 7.53
CA GLY A 69 -14.70 -1.49 6.63
C GLY A 69 -13.96 -1.57 5.31
N TYR A 70 -12.63 -1.57 5.32
CA TYR A 70 -11.85 -1.77 4.11
C TYR A 70 -12.04 -3.18 3.60
N ASN A 71 -12.35 -3.30 2.32
CA ASN A 71 -12.41 -4.60 1.66
C ASN A 71 -10.98 -5.15 1.51
N VAL A 72 -10.67 -6.20 2.28
CA VAL A 72 -9.36 -6.86 2.28
C VAL A 72 -8.99 -7.39 0.89
N GLU A 73 -9.94 -7.91 0.11
CA GLU A 73 -9.65 -8.37 -1.25
C GLU A 73 -9.22 -7.22 -2.16
N GLU A 74 -9.89 -6.07 -2.06
CA GLU A 74 -9.52 -4.87 -2.83
C GLU A 74 -8.18 -4.28 -2.39
N LEU A 75 -7.86 -4.28 -1.09
CA LEU A 75 -6.53 -3.94 -0.60
C LEU A 75 -5.46 -4.86 -1.19
N ARG A 76 -5.71 -6.18 -1.21
CA ARG A 76 -4.79 -7.16 -1.81
C ARG A 76 -4.62 -6.95 -3.32
N ARG A 77 -5.71 -6.67 -4.06
CA ARG A 77 -5.66 -6.32 -5.50
C ARG A 77 -4.83 -5.06 -5.74
N ARG A 78 -4.99 -4.04 -4.90
CA ARG A 78 -4.25 -2.78 -5.00
C ARG A 78 -2.76 -2.99 -4.77
N ILE A 79 -2.38 -3.78 -3.76
CA ILE A 79 -0.98 -4.14 -3.51
C ILE A 79 -0.39 -4.87 -4.71
N HIS A 80 -1.09 -5.89 -5.24
CA HIS A 80 -0.62 -6.64 -6.42
C HIS A 80 -0.41 -5.72 -7.64
N ALA A 81 -1.36 -4.83 -7.94
CA ALA A 81 -1.24 -3.91 -9.07
C ALA A 81 -0.04 -2.96 -8.91
N LEU A 82 0.11 -2.34 -7.73
CA LEU A 82 1.25 -1.45 -7.45
C LEU A 82 2.58 -2.20 -7.52
N ALA A 83 2.65 -3.42 -7.00
CA ALA A 83 3.87 -4.23 -7.05
C ALA A 83 4.25 -4.56 -8.49
N LYS A 84 3.28 -5.03 -9.30
CA LYS A 84 3.50 -5.38 -10.71
C LYS A 84 3.94 -4.18 -11.54
N ASP A 85 3.29 -3.03 -11.39
CA ASP A 85 3.59 -1.79 -12.14
C ASP A 85 4.97 -1.20 -11.83
N ASN A 86 5.58 -1.62 -10.71
CA ASN A 86 6.88 -1.15 -10.24
C ASN A 86 7.95 -2.26 -10.22
N GLY A 87 7.67 -3.43 -10.81
CA GLY A 87 8.65 -4.52 -10.93
C GLY A 87 9.00 -5.22 -9.62
N LEU A 88 8.15 -5.12 -8.60
CA LEU A 88 8.31 -5.78 -7.30
C LEU A 88 7.71 -7.19 -7.37
N THR A 89 8.36 -8.08 -8.12
CA THR A 89 7.81 -9.40 -8.52
C THR A 89 7.51 -10.30 -7.33
N ASP A 90 8.36 -10.28 -6.31
CA ASP A 90 8.20 -10.99 -5.04
C ASP A 90 6.88 -10.61 -4.33
N ILE A 91 6.61 -9.31 -4.21
CA ILE A 91 5.38 -8.79 -3.61
C ILE A 91 4.19 -9.05 -4.54
N ALA A 92 4.36 -8.91 -5.85
CA ALA A 92 3.29 -9.15 -6.80
C ALA A 92 2.81 -10.61 -6.71
N ASP A 93 3.72 -11.57 -6.64
CA ASP A 93 3.39 -12.99 -6.52
C ASP A 93 2.71 -13.31 -5.18
N GLU A 94 3.17 -12.70 -4.07
CA GLU A 94 2.56 -12.84 -2.74
C GLU A 94 1.08 -12.39 -2.72
N PHE A 95 0.76 -11.32 -3.44
CA PHE A 95 -0.58 -10.72 -3.47
C PHE A 95 -1.41 -11.09 -4.70
N ASN A 96 -0.88 -11.96 -5.56
CA ASN A 96 -1.62 -12.47 -6.71
C ASN A 96 -2.80 -13.33 -6.21
N LEU A 97 -4.00 -12.77 -6.27
CA LEU A 97 -5.24 -13.49 -5.99
C LEU A 97 -5.47 -14.50 -7.12
N GLN A 98 -4.87 -15.68 -7.01
CA GLN A 98 -5.18 -16.78 -7.91
C GLN A 98 -6.67 -17.13 -7.74
N PRO A 99 -7.43 -17.30 -8.83
CA PRO A 99 -8.80 -17.78 -8.71
C PRO A 99 -8.77 -19.16 -8.04
N THR A 100 -9.45 -19.29 -6.90
CA THR A 100 -9.63 -20.58 -6.23
C THR A 100 -10.46 -21.47 -7.15
N VAL A 101 -9.81 -22.31 -7.94
CA VAL A 101 -10.48 -23.38 -8.68
C VAL A 101 -10.99 -24.38 -7.63
N LYS A 102 -12.26 -24.23 -7.24
CA LYS A 102 -12.96 -25.28 -6.48
C LYS A 102 -13.23 -26.42 -7.45
N PHE A 103 -12.45 -27.48 -7.35
CA PHE A 103 -12.83 -28.76 -7.94
C PHE A 103 -14.09 -29.23 -7.18
N LEU A 104 -15.22 -29.27 -7.89
CA LEU A 104 -16.48 -29.87 -7.45
C LEU A 104 -16.43 -31.39 -7.64
#